data_AF-A0A9E1YB36-F1
#
_entry.id   AF-A0A9E1YB36-F1
#
_cell.length_a   1.000
_cell.length_b   1.000
_cell.length_c   1.000
_cell.angle_alpha   90.00
_cell.angle_beta   90.00
_cell.angle_gamma   90.00
#
_symmetry.space_group_name_H-M   'P 1'
#
loop_
_entity.id
_entity.type
_entity.pdbx_description
1 polymer ?
#
loop_
_entity_poly.entity_id
_entity_poly.type
_entity_poly.pdbx_seq_one_letter_code
_entity_poly.pdbx_strand_id
1 'polypeptide(L)'
;MMRKISTQSVAILLLIITSFPLAAVEYLDGIVAVVEDDIILESELAQEVASVVSNLKANNVQMPPEDILYKQVLERLIIGMLQTQLAAKAGVKVTDEMLDNTLSGIAQQNGMDLISFKQQIEAQGMSYETFKENVRKEIVINQLRNHEIGSRVKVSEQEIDHYLETE
;
A
#
# COMPACT_ATOMS: atom_id res chain seq x y z
N MET A 1 -62.28 -30.56 41.53
CA MET A 1 -61.83 -30.91 40.16
C MET A 1 -61.48 -29.62 39.43
N MET A 2 -60.20 -29.27 39.32
CA MET A 2 -59.64 -28.26 38.38
C MET A 2 -58.11 -28.33 38.50
N ARG A 3 -57.44 -28.92 37.50
CA ARG A 3 -55.97 -29.04 37.44
C ARG A 3 -55.41 -27.69 36.99
N LYS A 4 -54.63 -27.02 37.84
CA LYS A 4 -53.86 -25.82 37.49
C LYS A 4 -52.77 -26.21 36.49
N ILE A 5 -52.93 -25.82 35.23
CA ILE A 5 -51.92 -25.99 34.19
C ILE A 5 -50.93 -24.82 34.32
N SER A 6 -49.67 -25.19 34.46
CA SER A 6 -48.54 -24.39 34.91
C SER A 6 -48.20 -23.22 33.98
N THR A 7 -48.14 -22.00 34.54
CA THR A 7 -47.70 -20.77 33.87
C THR A 7 -46.20 -20.73 33.54
N GLN A 8 -45.42 -21.72 34.00
CA GLN A 8 -43.99 -21.87 33.69
C GLN A 8 -43.75 -22.26 32.22
N SER A 9 -44.72 -22.92 31.56
CA SER A 9 -44.52 -23.45 30.21
C SER A 9 -44.66 -22.40 29.10
N VAL A 10 -45.34 -21.27 29.36
CA VAL A 10 -45.49 -20.17 28.38
C VAL A 10 -44.27 -19.25 28.40
N ALA A 11 -43.60 -19.09 29.54
CA ALA A 11 -42.39 -18.26 29.65
C ALA A 11 -41.18 -18.86 28.91
N ILE A 12 -41.10 -20.18 28.79
CA ILE A 12 -39.99 -20.87 28.10
C ILE A 12 -40.14 -20.79 26.58
N LEU A 13 -41.36 -20.67 26.04
CA LEU A 13 -41.58 -20.58 24.60
C LEU A 13 -41.22 -19.19 24.03
N LEU A 14 -41.24 -18.14 24.85
CA LEU A 14 -40.89 -16.79 24.42
C LEU A 14 -39.37 -16.52 24.41
N LEU A 15 -38.56 -17.35 25.08
CA LEU A 15 -37.11 -17.17 25.18
C LEU A 15 -36.34 -17.77 23.99
N ILE A 16 -36.97 -18.60 23.15
CA ILE A 16 -36.26 -19.34 22.09
C ILE A 16 -36.18 -18.54 20.76
N ILE A 17 -36.93 -17.44 20.61
CA ILE A 17 -37.00 -16.69 19.35
C ILE A 17 -35.89 -15.61 19.23
N THR A 18 -35.16 -15.29 20.30
CA THR A 18 -34.16 -14.20 20.30
C THR A 18 -32.76 -14.61 19.84
N SER A 19 -32.60 -15.79 19.23
CA SER A 19 -31.27 -16.30 18.82
C SER A 19 -31.20 -16.65 17.33
N PHE A 20 -31.82 -15.83 16.48
CA PHE A 20 -31.42 -15.81 15.08
C PHE A 20 -30.14 -14.97 14.97
N PRO A 21 -28.99 -15.56 14.59
CA PRO A 21 -27.84 -14.75 14.21
C PRO A 21 -28.25 -13.93 13.00
N LEU A 22 -28.24 -12.60 13.14
CA LEU A 22 -28.27 -11.70 11.98
C LEU A 22 -26.97 -11.97 11.22
N ALA A 23 -27.01 -12.85 10.23
CA ALA A 23 -25.90 -13.02 9.31
C ALA A 23 -25.71 -11.67 8.61
N ALA A 24 -24.61 -10.99 8.92
CA ALA A 24 -24.25 -9.77 8.23
C ALA A 24 -24.12 -10.10 6.74
N VAL A 25 -24.84 -9.36 5.90
CA VAL A 25 -24.73 -9.47 4.44
C VAL A 25 -23.30 -9.06 4.09
N GLU A 26 -22.48 -10.04 3.72
CA GLU A 26 -21.12 -9.82 3.25
C GLU A 26 -21.21 -9.32 1.81
N TYR A 27 -20.92 -8.04 1.60
CA TYR A 27 -20.82 -7.49 0.25
C TYR A 27 -19.55 -8.06 -0.39
N LEU A 28 -19.72 -8.80 -1.49
CA LEU A 28 -18.61 -9.21 -2.33
C LEU A 28 -18.01 -7.97 -2.98
N ASP A 29 -16.74 -7.71 -2.67
CA ASP A 29 -15.98 -6.62 -3.26
C ASP A 29 -15.80 -6.84 -4.77
N GLY A 30 -15.95 -5.78 -5.55
CA GLY A 30 -15.86 -5.81 -7.00
C GLY A 30 -14.42 -5.89 -7.48
N ILE A 31 -14.20 -6.52 -8.65
CA ILE A 31 -12.90 -6.51 -9.33
C ILE A 31 -12.94 -5.40 -10.38
N VAL A 32 -12.03 -4.42 -10.26
CA VAL A 32 -11.92 -3.32 -11.24
C VAL A 32 -10.88 -3.62 -12.33
N ALA A 33 -9.84 -4.39 -12.01
CA ALA A 33 -8.82 -4.79 -12.97
C ALA A 33 -8.16 -6.13 -12.58
N VAL A 34 -7.65 -6.84 -13.59
CA VAL A 34 -6.84 -8.06 -13.44
C VAL A 34 -5.48 -7.78 -14.06
N VAL A 35 -4.40 -8.05 -13.32
CA VAL A 35 -3.02 -7.75 -13.72
C VAL A 35 -2.17 -9.00 -13.54
N GLU A 36 -1.92 -9.70 -14.66
CA GLU A 36 -1.27 -11.02 -14.68
C GLU A 36 -2.02 -12.01 -13.76
N ASP A 37 -1.42 -12.37 -12.63
CA ASP A 37 -1.94 -13.33 -11.65
C ASP A 37 -2.68 -12.66 -10.46
N ASP A 38 -2.67 -11.32 -10.37
CA ASP A 38 -3.25 -10.55 -9.26
C ASP A 38 -4.49 -9.74 -9.70
N ILE A 39 -5.28 -9.29 -8.73
CA ILE A 39 -6.51 -8.50 -8.95
C ILE A 39 -6.48 -7.20 -8.16
N ILE A 40 -7.02 -6.13 -8.76
CA ILE A 40 -7.27 -4.85 -8.09
C ILE A 40 -8.76 -4.79 -7.75
N LEU A 41 -9.06 -4.56 -6.48
CA LEU A 41 -10.42 -4.48 -5.96
C LEU A 41 -10.99 -3.05 -6.06
N GLU A 42 -12.31 -2.94 -6.07
CA GLU A 42 -12.99 -1.64 -6.06
C GLU A 42 -12.72 -0.88 -4.76
N SER A 43 -12.74 -1.56 -3.61
CA SER A 43 -12.43 -0.94 -2.32
C SER A 43 -11.00 -0.37 -2.27
N GLU A 44 -10.03 -1.07 -2.87
CA GLU A 44 -8.63 -0.65 -2.95
C GLU A 44 -8.48 0.62 -3.79
N LEU A 45 -9.10 0.65 -4.97
CA LEU A 45 -9.13 1.84 -5.81
C LEU A 45 -9.78 3.02 -5.09
N ALA A 46 -10.92 2.80 -4.42
CA ALA A 46 -11.61 3.84 -3.66
C ALA A 46 -10.76 4.40 -2.51
N GLN A 47 -10.05 3.53 -1.79
CA GLN A 47 -9.14 3.93 -0.71
C GLN A 47 -7.96 4.76 -1.23
N GLU A 48 -7.35 4.37 -2.34
CA GLU A 48 -6.23 5.12 -2.93
C GLU A 48 -6.71 6.47 -3.49
N VAL A 49 -7.88 6.51 -4.15
CA VAL A 49 -8.49 7.76 -4.61
C VAL A 49 -8.73 8.71 -3.44
N ALA A 50 -9.30 8.22 -2.33
CA ALA A 50 -9.53 9.04 -1.14
C ALA A 50 -8.21 9.62 -0.58
N SER A 51 -7.14 8.82 -0.58
CA SER A 51 -5.80 9.24 -0.16
C SER A 51 -5.22 10.32 -1.08
N VAL A 52 -5.34 10.16 -2.40
CA VAL A 52 -4.89 11.15 -3.38
C VAL A 52 -5.68 12.46 -3.24
N VAL A 53 -7.00 12.39 -3.10
CA VAL A 53 -7.85 13.58 -2.91
C VAL A 53 -7.47 14.33 -1.64
N SER A 54 -7.21 13.61 -0.53
CA SER A 54 -6.73 14.21 0.72
C SER A 54 -5.42 14.98 0.51
N ASN A 55 -4.46 14.38 -0.19
CA ASN A 55 -3.18 15.00 -0.49
C ASN A 55 -3.31 16.22 -1.41
N LEU A 56 -4.15 16.16 -2.45
CA LEU A 56 -4.38 17.30 -3.34
C LEU A 56 -5.00 18.49 -2.60
N LYS A 57 -5.95 18.23 -1.70
CA LYS A 57 -6.56 19.26 -0.83
C LYS A 57 -5.54 19.87 0.12
N ALA A 58 -4.69 19.06 0.75
CA ALA A 58 -3.64 19.52 1.65
C ALA A 58 -2.62 20.43 0.94
N ASN A 59 -2.31 20.14 -0.32
CA ASN A 59 -1.37 20.91 -1.14
C ASN A 59 -2.05 22.03 -1.96
N ASN A 60 -3.35 22.26 -1.76
CA ASN A 60 -4.13 23.31 -2.42
C ASN A 60 -4.07 23.24 -3.98
N VAL A 61 -3.97 22.02 -4.52
CA VAL A 61 -3.88 21.74 -5.97
C VAL A 61 -5.28 21.62 -6.56
N GLN A 62 -5.47 22.10 -7.80
CA GLN A 62 -6.74 21.98 -8.49
C GLN A 62 -7.07 20.51 -8.75
N MET A 63 -8.27 20.08 -8.32
CA MET A 63 -8.71 18.70 -8.49
C MET A 63 -9.03 18.42 -9.97
N PRO A 64 -8.45 17.36 -10.56
CA PRO A 64 -8.82 16.94 -11.91
C PRO A 64 -10.28 16.44 -11.95
N PRO A 65 -10.87 16.35 -13.16
CA PRO A 65 -12.15 15.67 -13.36
C PRO A 65 -12.14 14.25 -12.78
N GLU A 66 -13.28 13.82 -12.25
CA GLU A 66 -13.40 12.54 -11.54
C GLU A 66 -13.00 11.34 -12.41
N ASP A 67 -13.46 11.30 -13.67
CA ASP A 67 -13.10 10.26 -14.64
C ASP A 67 -11.58 10.16 -14.88
N ILE A 68 -10.90 11.32 -14.95
CA ILE A 68 -9.45 11.38 -15.11
C ILE A 68 -8.76 10.93 -13.82
N LEU A 69 -9.26 11.37 -12.66
CA LEU A 69 -8.69 11.01 -11.36
C LEU A 69 -8.72 9.49 -11.15
N TYR A 70 -9.89 8.86 -11.30
CA TYR A 70 -10.03 7.41 -11.12
C TYR A 70 -9.14 6.65 -12.08
N LYS A 71 -9.08 7.06 -13.35
CA LYS A 71 -8.20 6.42 -14.34
C LYS A 71 -6.73 6.54 -13.96
N GLN A 72 -6.27 7.73 -13.54
CA GLN A 72 -4.88 7.95 -13.15
C GLN A 72 -4.49 7.15 -11.91
N VAL A 73 -5.40 7.05 -10.93
CA VAL A 73 -5.15 6.26 -9.73
C VAL A 73 -5.12 4.77 -10.06
N LEU A 74 -6.05 4.28 -10.89
CA LEU A 74 -6.05 2.88 -11.34
C LEU A 74 -4.75 2.54 -12.08
N GLU A 75 -4.31 3.39 -13.02
CA GLU A 75 -3.04 3.21 -13.73
C GLU A 75 -1.85 3.11 -12.75
N ARG A 76 -1.82 3.97 -11.72
CA ARG A 76 -0.79 3.95 -10.68
C ARG A 76 -0.81 2.63 -9.90
N LEU A 77 -1.99 2.12 -9.55
CA LEU A 77 -2.13 0.82 -8.86
C LEU A 77 -1.63 -0.33 -9.73
N ILE A 78 -1.99 -0.35 -11.02
CA ILE A 78 -1.52 -1.36 -11.99
C ILE A 78 0.01 -1.36 -12.07
N ILE A 79 0.62 -0.18 -12.25
CA ILE A 79 2.08 -0.05 -12.32
C ILE A 79 2.73 -0.51 -11.02
N GLY A 80 2.20 -0.12 -9.86
CA GLY A 80 2.71 -0.56 -8.56
C GLY A 80 2.65 -2.08 -8.36
N MET A 81 1.56 -2.70 -8.80
CA MET A 81 1.38 -4.15 -8.77
C MET A 81 2.41 -4.85 -9.65
N LEU A 82 2.59 -4.40 -10.90
CA LEU A 82 3.61 -4.93 -11.81
C LEU A 82 5.03 -4.79 -11.26
N GLN A 83 5.36 -3.65 -10.64
CA GLN A 83 6.67 -3.44 -10.00
C GLN A 83 6.90 -4.41 -8.85
N THR A 84 5.87 -4.66 -8.04
CA THR A 84 5.93 -5.62 -6.93
C THR A 84 6.16 -7.05 -7.45
N GLN A 85 5.43 -7.44 -8.50
CA GLN A 85 5.62 -8.75 -9.14
C GLN A 85 7.03 -8.90 -9.74
N LEU A 86 7.53 -7.86 -10.42
CA LEU A 86 8.89 -7.86 -10.99
C LEU A 86 9.96 -7.96 -9.90
N ALA A 87 9.80 -7.22 -8.80
CA ALA A 87 10.71 -7.30 -7.66
C ALA A 87 10.74 -8.72 -7.05
N ALA A 88 9.57 -9.34 -6.88
CA ALA A 88 9.46 -10.71 -6.40
C ALA A 88 10.13 -11.71 -7.35
N LYS A 89 9.91 -11.58 -8.67
CA LYS A 89 10.53 -12.41 -9.72
C LYS A 89 12.05 -12.24 -9.78
N ALA A 90 12.55 -11.01 -9.59
CA ALA A 90 13.97 -10.69 -9.57
C ALA A 90 14.68 -11.16 -8.28
N GLY A 91 13.95 -11.70 -7.29
CA GLY A 91 14.52 -12.15 -6.02
C GLY A 91 15.08 -11.01 -5.16
N VAL A 92 14.63 -9.78 -5.42
CA VAL A 92 15.06 -8.57 -4.69
C VAL A 92 14.47 -8.65 -3.27
N LYS A 93 15.33 -8.86 -2.28
CA LYS A 93 14.96 -8.92 -0.86
C LYS A 93 15.70 -7.84 -0.09
N VAL A 94 14.95 -7.05 0.67
CA VAL A 94 15.51 -6.08 1.60
C VAL A 94 15.74 -6.78 2.93
N THR A 95 16.99 -6.88 3.36
CA THR A 95 17.33 -7.34 4.70
C THR A 95 17.03 -6.24 5.72
N ASP A 96 16.71 -6.63 6.95
CA ASP A 96 16.45 -5.65 8.01
C ASP A 96 17.66 -4.76 8.28
N GLU A 97 18.89 -5.31 8.17
CA GLU A 97 20.12 -4.53 8.26
C GLU A 97 20.22 -3.43 7.18
N MET A 98 19.85 -3.75 5.93
CA MET A 98 19.86 -2.75 4.85
C MET A 98 18.82 -1.66 5.09
N LEU A 99 17.65 -2.05 5.61
CA LEU A 99 16.59 -1.11 5.96
C LEU A 99 17.02 -0.17 7.09
N ASP A 100 17.59 -0.72 8.17
CA ASP A 100 18.08 0.07 9.31
C ASP A 100 19.20 1.02 8.92
N ASN A 101 20.13 0.59 8.07
CA ASN A 101 21.18 1.44 7.51
C ASN A 101 20.60 2.58 6.67
N THR A 102 19.59 2.29 5.84
CA THR A 102 18.92 3.29 5.01
C THR A 102 18.17 4.31 5.87
N LEU A 103 17.42 3.85 6.88
CA LEU A 103 16.70 4.71 7.82
C LEU A 103 17.65 5.61 8.61
N SER A 104 18.78 5.06 9.07
CA SER A 104 19.83 5.83 9.74
C SER A 104 20.43 6.89 8.83
N GLY A 105 20.64 6.55 7.54
CA GLY A 105 21.10 7.51 6.53
C GLY A 105 20.10 8.64 6.27
N ILE A 106 18.79 8.34 6.22
CA ILE A 106 17.73 9.35 6.05
C ILE A 106 17.68 10.27 7.28
N ALA A 107 17.76 9.72 8.49
CA ALA A 107 17.80 10.52 9.72
C ALA A 107 19.02 11.46 9.73
N GLN A 108 20.21 10.95 9.40
CA GLN A 108 21.43 11.75 9.30
C GLN A 108 21.34 12.85 8.23
N GLN A 109 20.73 12.58 7.08
CA GLN A 109 20.50 13.59 6.04
C GLN A 109 19.58 14.73 6.52
N ASN A 110 18.65 14.43 7.43
CA ASN A 110 17.80 15.43 8.07
C ASN A 110 18.47 16.08 9.30
N GLY A 111 19.75 15.78 9.58
CA GLY A 111 20.49 16.31 10.72
C GLY A 111 19.99 15.79 12.07
N MET A 112 19.30 14.65 12.08
CA MET A 112 18.67 14.07 13.27
C MET A 112 19.25 12.69 13.60
N ASP A 113 19.14 12.30 14.86
CA ASP A 113 19.30 10.91 15.25
C ASP A 113 18.02 10.10 14.97
N LEU A 114 18.13 8.77 14.96
CA LEU A 114 17.01 7.88 14.64
C LEU A 114 15.83 8.06 15.60
N ILE A 115 16.11 8.38 16.88
CA ILE A 115 15.10 8.53 17.93
C ILE A 115 14.28 9.81 17.70
N SER A 116 14.94 10.94 17.45
CA SER A 116 14.31 12.23 17.14
C SER A 116 13.57 12.17 15.81
N PHE A 117 14.15 11.49 14.81
CA PHE A 117 13.51 11.29 13.53
C PHE A 117 12.19 10.50 13.66
N LYS A 118 12.20 9.42 14.45
CA LYS A 118 10.97 8.67 14.76
C LYS A 118 9.90 9.56 15.38
N GLN A 119 10.26 10.37 16.38
CA GLN A 119 9.33 11.29 17.04
C GLN A 119 8.75 12.31 16.06
N GLN A 120 9.57 12.82 15.12
CA GLN A 120 9.12 13.76 14.11
C GLN A 120 8.12 13.15 13.12
N ILE A 121 8.32 11.88 12.72
CA ILE A 121 7.38 11.16 11.84
C ILE A 121 6.04 10.93 12.55
N GLU A 122 6.09 10.51 13.82
CA GLU A 122 4.88 10.34 14.63
C GLU A 122 4.16 11.67 14.87
N ALA A 123 4.89 12.77 15.04
CA ALA A 123 4.32 14.12 15.14
C ALA A 123 3.65 14.60 13.85
N GLN A 124 4.05 14.07 12.69
CA GLN A 124 3.42 14.33 11.39
C GLN A 124 2.17 13.45 11.15
N GLY A 125 1.80 12.60 12.11
CA GLY A 125 0.61 11.75 12.04
C GLY A 125 0.81 10.43 11.29
N MET A 126 2.05 10.07 10.93
CA MET A 126 2.38 8.78 10.33
C MET A 126 3.04 7.87 11.37
N SER A 127 2.66 6.59 11.42
CA SER A 127 3.34 5.64 12.31
C SER A 127 4.74 5.30 11.77
N TYR A 128 5.70 5.10 12.68
CA TYR A 128 7.05 4.70 12.28
C TYR A 128 7.08 3.38 11.51
N GLU A 129 6.19 2.43 11.85
CA GLU A 129 6.08 1.15 11.15
C GLU A 129 5.58 1.33 9.71
N THR A 130 4.59 2.20 9.49
CA THR A 130 4.12 2.55 8.14
C THR A 130 5.24 3.21 7.34
N PHE A 131 5.98 4.14 7.94
CA PHE A 131 7.11 4.79 7.30
C PHE A 131 8.20 3.78 6.92
N LYS A 132 8.57 2.89 7.84
CA LYS A 132 9.55 1.82 7.62
C LYS A 132 9.15 0.91 6.46
N GLU A 133 7.87 0.56 6.35
CA GLU A 133 7.35 -0.23 5.23
C GLU A 133 7.42 0.52 3.90
N ASN A 134 7.11 1.83 3.91
CA ASN A 134 7.26 2.66 2.71
C ASN A 134 8.72 2.74 2.25
N VAL A 135 9.67 2.91 3.18
CA VAL A 135 11.10 2.90 2.86
C VAL A 135 11.53 1.55 2.31
N ARG A 136 11.04 0.44 2.87
CA ARG A 136 11.31 -0.90 2.34
C ARG A 136 10.87 -1.03 0.88
N LYS A 137 9.66 -0.57 0.54
CA LYS A 137 9.16 -0.56 -0.85
C LYS A 137 10.04 0.27 -1.77
N GLU A 138 10.48 1.45 -1.33
CA GLU A 138 11.39 2.31 -2.11
C GLU A 138 12.75 1.66 -2.35
N ILE A 139 13.32 0.96 -1.37
CA ILE A 139 14.57 0.21 -1.55
C ILE A 139 14.39 -0.87 -2.62
N VAL A 140 13.30 -1.63 -2.56
CA VAL A 140 12.98 -2.67 -3.54
C VAL A 140 12.92 -2.08 -4.96
N ILE A 141 12.19 -0.98 -5.14
CA ILE A 141 12.04 -0.33 -6.45
C ILE A 141 13.40 0.17 -6.98
N ASN A 142 14.23 0.77 -6.12
CA ASN A 142 15.56 1.24 -6.51
C ASN A 142 16.49 0.07 -6.87
N GLN A 143 16.46 -1.04 -6.12
CA GLN A 143 17.22 -2.24 -6.45
C GLN A 143 16.78 -2.86 -7.77
N LEU A 144 15.47 -2.95 -8.01
CA LEU A 144 14.91 -3.42 -9.28
C LEU A 144 15.38 -2.54 -10.44
N ARG A 145 15.32 -1.20 -10.27
CA ARG A 145 15.81 -0.24 -11.27
C ARG A 145 17.29 -0.45 -11.57
N ASN A 146 18.12 -0.61 -10.54
CA ASN A 146 19.56 -0.84 -10.72
C ASN A 146 19.84 -2.17 -11.43
N HIS A 147 19.04 -3.21 -11.16
CA HIS A 147 19.14 -4.50 -11.84
C HIS A 147 18.78 -4.40 -13.33
N GLU A 148 17.68 -3.70 -13.66
CA GLU A 148 17.22 -3.50 -15.04
C GLU A 148 18.11 -2.53 -15.84
N ILE A 149 18.65 -1.48 -15.21
CA ILE A 149 19.55 -0.52 -15.89
C ILE A 149 20.95 -1.11 -16.04
N GLY A 150 21.49 -1.77 -15.01
CA GLY A 150 22.80 -2.40 -15.06
C GLY A 150 22.88 -3.54 -16.08
N SER A 151 21.77 -4.19 -16.40
CA SER A 151 21.71 -5.19 -17.49
C SER A 151 21.59 -4.57 -18.88
N ARG A 152 21.12 -3.32 -19.01
CA ARG A 152 20.91 -2.63 -20.30
C ARG A 152 22.04 -1.68 -20.70
N VAL A 153 22.79 -1.12 -19.75
CA VAL A 153 23.87 -0.17 -20.02
C VAL A 153 25.22 -0.90 -20.00
N LYS A 154 25.63 -1.42 -21.16
CA LYS A 154 27.05 -1.68 -21.46
C LYS A 154 27.59 -0.45 -22.18
N VAL A 155 28.21 0.47 -21.45
CA VAL A 155 29.02 1.52 -22.09
C VAL A 155 30.18 0.81 -22.79
N SER A 156 30.23 0.90 -24.12
CA SER A 156 31.35 0.40 -24.90
C SER A 156 32.55 1.33 -24.70
N GLU A 157 33.77 0.79 -24.60
CA GLU A 157 35.00 1.62 -24.60
C GLU A 157 35.02 2.59 -25.80
N GLN A 158 34.42 2.20 -26.94
CA GLN A 158 34.30 3.03 -28.14
C GLN A 158 33.41 4.27 -27.95
N GLU A 159 32.43 4.21 -27.04
CA GLU A 159 31.51 5.32 -26.74
C GLU A 159 32.18 6.33 -25.80
N ILE A 160 33.11 5.86 -24.96
CA ILE A 160 33.98 6.69 -24.12
C ILE A 160 35.01 7.40 -25.00
N ASP A 161 35.67 6.69 -25.91
CA ASP A 161 36.67 7.27 -26.82
C ASP A 161 36.06 8.34 -27.73
N HIS A 162 34.86 8.11 -28.26
CA HIS A 162 34.16 9.09 -29.10
C HIS A 162 33.69 10.33 -28.33
N TYR A 163 33.33 10.18 -27.05
CA TYR A 163 33.01 11.33 -26.18
C TYR A 163 34.26 12.14 -25.83
N LEU A 164 35.40 11.48 -25.59
CA LEU A 164 36.68 12.12 -25.30
C LEU A 164 37.32 12.80 -26.53
N GLU A 165 36.98 12.38 -27.75
CA GLU A 165 37.44 13.02 -29.00
C GLU A 165 36.58 14.22 -29.44
N THR A 166 35.37 14.40 -28.90
CA THR A 166 34.42 15.45 -29.34
C THR A 166 34.38 16.67 -28.40
N GLU A 167 35.17 16.67 -27.33
CA GLU A 167 35.45 17.83 -26.45
C GLU A 167 36.88 18.34 -26.64
#